data_AF-A0A7V4SQT0-F1
#
_entry.id   AF-A0A7V4SQT0-F1
#
_cell.length_a   1.000
_cell.length_b   1.000
_cell.length_c   1.000
_cell.angle_alpha   90.00
_cell.angle_beta   90.00
_cell.angle_gamma   90.00
#
_symmetry.space_group_name_H-M   'P 1'
#
loop_
_entity.id
_entity.type
_entity.pdbx_description
1 polymer ?
#
loop_
_entity_poly.entity_id
_entity_poly.type
_entity_poly.pdbx_seq_one_letter_code
_entity_poly.pdbx_strand_id
1 'polypeptide(L)'
;MTHRERVVAALEHREADRVPIVFGGPEAAIHRLAHERLLQYLGYEAGPETAPIIDSILQIVEPDMRLHERFGTDLLFLVPREG
;
A
#
# COMPACT_ATOMS: atom_id res chain seq x y z
N MET A 1 18.64 -5.29 4.54
CA MET A 1 17.92 -4.97 5.80
C MET A 1 16.50 -5.49 5.69
N THR A 2 15.86 -5.87 6.79
CA THR A 2 14.40 -6.13 6.80
C THR A 2 13.63 -4.83 6.55
N HIS A 3 12.34 -4.91 6.18
CA HIS A 3 11.47 -3.72 6.02
C HIS A 3 11.52 -2.81 7.26
N ARG A 4 11.40 -3.42 8.45
CA ARG A 4 11.46 -2.69 9.72
C ARG A 4 12.81 -2.04 9.96
N GLU A 5 13.91 -2.77 9.77
CA GLU A 5 15.26 -2.23 9.95
C GLU A 5 15.54 -1.03 9.03
N ARG A 6 15.10 -1.13 7.76
CA ARG A 6 15.22 -0.06 6.77
C ARG A 6 14.50 1.22 7.22
N VAL A 7 13.25 1.10 7.65
CA VAL A 7 12.45 2.24 8.14
C VAL A 7 13.09 2.86 9.39
N VAL A 8 13.50 2.04 10.36
CA VAL A 8 14.14 2.53 11.59
C VAL A 8 15.45 3.27 11.28
N ALA A 9 16.30 2.73 10.40
CA ALA A 9 17.53 3.41 10.01
C ALA A 9 17.26 4.76 9.35
N ALA A 10 16.28 4.85 8.44
CA ALA A 10 15.91 6.10 7.79
C ALA A 10 15.38 7.15 8.80
N LEU A 11 14.51 6.74 9.74
CA LEU A 11 13.98 7.62 10.79
C LEU A 11 15.07 8.12 11.75
N GLU A 12 16.12 7.34 11.96
CA GLU A 12 17.29 7.72 12.77
C GLU A 12 18.35 8.50 11.98
N HIS A 13 18.07 8.91 10.73
CA HIS A 13 19.01 9.58 9.82
C HIS A 13 20.30 8.79 9.57
N ARG A 14 20.22 7.45 9.58
CA ARG A 14 21.31 6.55 9.19
C ARG A 14 21.10 6.07 7.77
N GLU A 15 22.18 5.72 7.08
CA GLU A 15 22.12 5.16 5.73
C GLU A 15 21.40 3.80 5.76
N ALA A 16 20.32 3.68 4.98
CA ALA A 16 19.56 2.45 4.78
C ALA A 16 19.94 1.80 3.45
N ASP A 17 19.62 0.52 3.27
CA ASP A 17 19.92 -0.23 2.04
C ASP A 17 19.16 0.26 0.80
N ARG A 18 18.05 0.98 0.99
CA ARG A 18 17.35 1.82 -0.01
C ARG A 18 16.39 2.78 0.68
N VAL A 19 15.81 3.71 -0.08
CA VAL A 19 14.70 4.56 0.38
C VAL A 19 13.48 3.68 0.74
N PRO A 20 12.88 3.84 1.95
CA PRO A 20 11.64 3.16 2.30
C PRO A 20 10.48 3.54 1.37
N ILE A 21 9.63 2.58 1.04
CA ILE A 21 8.47 2.75 0.16
C ILE A 21 7.19 2.66 1.00
N VAL A 22 6.32 3.65 0.87
CA VAL A 22 4.95 3.66 1.39
C VAL A 22 3.99 3.64 0.22
N PHE A 23 2.96 2.80 0.30
CA PHE A 23 1.90 2.71 -0.69
C PHE A 23 0.61 2.37 0.03
N GLY A 24 -0.46 3.14 -0.18
CA GLY A 24 -1.72 3.01 0.56
C GLY A 24 -1.85 3.96 1.75
N GLY A 25 -3.06 4.03 2.30
CA GLY A 25 -3.45 5.03 3.29
C GLY A 25 -3.80 6.40 2.67
N PRO A 26 -4.25 7.37 3.46
CA PRO A 26 -4.65 8.69 2.97
C PRO A 26 -3.50 9.47 2.30
N GLU A 27 -2.26 9.35 2.82
CA GLU A 27 -1.10 10.13 2.38
C GLU A 27 -0.42 9.54 1.13
N ALA A 28 -0.52 8.23 0.92
CA ALA A 28 0.02 7.52 -0.24
C ALA A 28 -1.09 6.78 -1.01
N ALA A 29 -2.24 7.44 -1.13
CA ALA A 29 -3.49 6.90 -1.64
C ALA A 29 -3.43 6.45 -3.10
N ILE A 30 -4.31 5.52 -3.44
CA ILE A 30 -4.64 5.16 -4.82
C ILE A 30 -6.16 5.19 -5.00
N HIS A 31 -6.61 5.88 -6.04
CA HIS A 31 -8.02 5.93 -6.42
C HIS A 31 -8.49 4.56 -6.93
N ARG A 32 -9.73 4.15 -6.60
CA ARG A 32 -10.31 2.85 -6.96
C ARG A 32 -10.09 2.44 -8.42
N LEU A 33 -10.45 3.30 -9.37
CA LEU A 33 -10.28 3.00 -10.80
C LEU A 33 -8.81 2.84 -11.23
N ALA A 34 -7.88 3.55 -10.59
CA ALA A 34 -6.45 3.41 -10.88
C ALA A 34 -5.93 2.08 -10.32
N HIS A 35 -6.39 1.70 -9.13
CA HIS A 35 -6.09 0.42 -8.52
C HIS A 35 -6.61 -0.76 -9.36
N GLU A 36 -7.87 -0.72 -9.80
CA GLU A 36 -8.47 -1.75 -10.66
C GLU A 36 -7.69 -1.93 -11.97
N ARG A 37 -7.32 -0.81 -12.63
CA ARG A 37 -6.51 -0.83 -13.85
C ARG A 37 -5.11 -1.38 -13.62
N LEU A 38 -4.50 -1.07 -12.48
CA LEU A 38 -3.19 -1.58 -12.11
C LEU A 38 -3.24 -3.10 -11.90
N LEU A 39 -4.26 -3.62 -11.20
CA LEU A 39 -4.44 -5.06 -11.04
C LEU A 39 -4.61 -5.75 -12.40
N GLN A 40 -5.47 -5.21 -13.26
CA GLN A 40 -5.70 -5.75 -14.60
C GLN A 40 -4.40 -5.76 -15.43
N TYR A 41 -3.65 -4.66 -15.41
CA TYR A 41 -2.37 -4.55 -16.10
C TYR A 41 -1.34 -5.58 -15.61
N LEU A 42 -1.36 -5.87 -14.31
CA LEU A 42 -0.47 -6.84 -13.69
C LEU A 42 -0.97 -8.30 -13.81
N GLY A 43 -2.12 -8.53 -14.44
CA GLY A 43 -2.69 -9.86 -14.63
C GLY A 43 -3.31 -10.45 -13.35
N TYR A 44 -3.65 -9.61 -12.38
CA TYR A 44 -4.33 -10.03 -11.16
C TYR A 44 -5.85 -10.05 -11.36
N GLU A 45 -6.48 -11.17 -11.01
CA GLU A 45 -7.94 -11.24 -10.96
C GLU A 45 -8.47 -10.34 -9.83
N ALA A 46 -9.45 -9.51 -10.18
CA ALA A 46 -10.17 -8.66 -9.23
C ALA A 46 -11.26 -9.47 -8.52
N GLY A 47 -11.40 -9.24 -7.22
CA GLY A 47 -12.39 -9.90 -6.36
C GLY A 47 -13.00 -8.91 -5.37
N PRO A 48 -14.02 -9.31 -4.59
CA PRO A 48 -14.69 -8.40 -3.64
C PRO A 48 -13.73 -7.73 -2.65
N GLU A 49 -12.66 -8.43 -2.28
CA GLU A 49 -11.65 -7.97 -1.31
C GLU A 49 -10.53 -7.13 -1.92
N THR A 50 -10.48 -6.95 -3.25
CA THR A 50 -9.32 -6.31 -3.89
C THR A 50 -9.36 -4.78 -3.81
N ALA A 51 -10.50 -4.16 -3.49
CA ALA A 51 -10.62 -2.71 -3.44
C ALA A 51 -11.60 -2.19 -2.35
N PRO A 52 -11.41 -2.53 -1.06
CA PRO A 52 -12.21 -1.93 0.01
C PRO A 52 -12.03 -0.41 -0.01
N ILE A 53 -13.13 0.33 -0.06
CA ILE A 53 -13.08 1.80 -0.05
C ILE A 53 -12.84 2.27 1.39
N ILE A 54 -11.76 3.00 1.62
CA ILE A 54 -11.40 3.58 2.93
C ILE A 54 -11.83 5.05 3.05
N ASP A 55 -11.99 5.73 1.91
CA ASP A 55 -12.58 7.08 1.82
C ASP A 55 -13.53 7.12 0.64
N SER A 56 -14.83 7.26 0.93
CA SER A 56 -15.88 7.26 -0.09
C SER A 56 -16.01 8.58 -0.85
N ILE A 57 -15.50 9.70 -0.32
CA ILE A 57 -15.51 11.00 -1.01
C ILE A 57 -14.40 11.00 -2.05
N LEU A 58 -13.20 10.60 -1.65
CA LEU A 58 -12.01 10.59 -2.50
C LEU A 58 -11.86 9.30 -3.31
N GLN A 59 -12.73 8.31 -3.07
CA GLN A 59 -12.70 6.99 -3.71
C GLN A 59 -11.34 6.29 -3.52
N ILE A 60 -10.75 6.44 -2.33
CA ILE A 60 -9.47 5.83 -1.97
C ILE A 60 -9.73 4.40 -1.50
N VAL A 61 -8.89 3.47 -1.93
CA VAL A 61 -8.97 2.06 -1.54
C VAL A 61 -7.85 1.67 -0.59
N GLU A 62 -8.11 0.65 0.24
CA GLU A 62 -7.07 -0.18 0.83
C GLU A 62 -6.41 -0.99 -0.30
N PRO A 63 -5.12 -0.81 -0.62
CA PRO A 63 -4.52 -1.52 -1.74
C PRO A 63 -4.43 -3.03 -1.49
N ASP A 64 -4.75 -3.81 -2.51
CA ASP A 64 -4.52 -5.26 -2.55
C ASP A 64 -3.09 -5.65 -2.08
N MET A 65 -3.01 -6.61 -1.14
CA MET A 65 -1.74 -7.08 -0.56
C MET A 65 -0.74 -7.62 -1.59
N ARG A 66 -1.21 -8.12 -2.73
CA ARG A 66 -0.33 -8.56 -3.83
C ARG A 66 0.50 -7.39 -4.39
N LEU A 67 -0.03 -6.17 -4.36
CA LEU A 67 0.71 -4.97 -4.75
C LEU A 67 1.80 -4.63 -3.72
N HIS A 68 1.49 -4.77 -2.43
CA HIS A 68 2.45 -4.58 -1.35
C HIS A 68 3.64 -5.54 -1.46
N GLU A 69 3.35 -6.82 -1.70
CA GLU A 69 4.37 -7.85 -1.93
C GLU A 69 5.18 -7.56 -3.19
N ARG A 70 4.51 -7.25 -4.31
CA ARG A 70 5.18 -7.00 -5.60
C ARG A 70 6.09 -5.78 -5.57
N PHE A 71 5.68 -4.71 -4.90
CA PHE A 71 6.48 -3.48 -4.80
C PHE A 71 7.42 -3.48 -3.59
N GLY A 72 7.35 -4.48 -2.72
CA GLY A 72 8.18 -4.57 -1.53
C GLY A 72 7.99 -3.39 -0.58
N THR A 73 6.74 -2.97 -0.36
CA THR A 73 6.42 -1.81 0.48
C THR A 73 6.85 -2.04 1.92
N ASP A 74 7.32 -0.99 2.58
CA ASP A 74 7.95 -1.07 3.90
C ASP A 74 6.98 -0.81 5.06
N LEU A 75 5.81 -0.23 4.75
CA LEU A 75 4.80 0.21 5.71
C LEU A 75 3.41 -0.18 5.18
N LEU A 76 2.53 -0.59 6.09
CA LEU A 76 1.12 -0.86 5.82
C LEU A 76 0.28 0.11 6.62
N PHE A 77 -0.75 0.67 5.99
CA PHE A 77 -1.73 1.50 6.67
C PHE A 77 -2.78 0.60 7.34
N LEU A 78 -3.03 0.80 8.63
CA LEU A 78 -4.03 0.03 9.37
C LEU A 78 -5.34 0.81 9.39
N VAL A 79 -6.37 0.25 8.76
CA VAL A 79 -7.73 0.80 8.81
C VAL A 79 -8.49 0.07 9.91
N PRO A 80 -9.09 0.78 10.89
CA PRO A 80 -9.97 0.16 11.86
C PRO A 80 -11.14 -0.51 11.13
N ARG A 81 -11.36 -1.80 11.37
CA ARG A 81 -12.57 -2.50 10.90
C ARG A 81 -13.54 -2.61 12.06
N GLU A 82 -14.75 -2.07 11.90
CA GLU A 82 -15.83 -2.33 12.85
C GLU A 82 -16.22 -3.81 12.76
N GLY A 83 -16.31 -4.47 13.91
CA GLY A 83 -16.67 -5.89 14.06
C GLY A 83 -18.12 -6.09 14.42
#